data_AF-A0A7C0X3P2-F1
#
_entry.id   AF-A0A7C0X3P2-F1
#
_cell.length_a   1.000
_cell.length_b   1.000
_cell.length_c   1.000
_cell.angle_alpha   90.00
_cell.angle_beta   90.00
_cell.angle_gamma   90.00
#
_symmetry.space_group_name_H-M   'P 1'
#
loop_
_entity.id
_entity.type
_entity.pdbx_description
1 polymer ?
#
loop_
_entity_poly.entity_id
_entity_poly.type
_entity_poly.pdbx_seq_one_letter_code
_entity_poly.pdbx_strand_id
1 'polypeptide(L)'
;MTTKYIELHLIQNFAPSCLNRDDTNTPKDCEFGGVRRARISSQCLKRAIRNQFKKYFEEKDIGKRTRQVKYLIKDKLIEKGKEEGVDIVSEHCGSRLRNLLVGGEKTVIHIGIDETDKIVDVILNNWDEVLKHAEKKKKLPDKIEKEFVSICEEHSKNIDIALFGRMMASKPKANQDASCQVAHAISTHAVSLEWDFYTAVDELSREEETGAGMMGVIGYDSACFYRYSLLDIEQLFDNLDGDKE
;
A
#
# COMPACT_ATOMS: atom_id res chain seq x y z
N MET A 1 1.40 -32.60 -0.09
CA MET A 1 0.08 -32.29 -0.68
C MET A 1 0.33 -31.74 -2.08
N THR A 2 -0.63 -31.83 -2.99
CA THR A 2 -0.47 -31.28 -4.34
C THR A 2 -0.82 -29.80 -4.31
N THR A 3 0.16 -28.94 -4.50
CA THR A 3 -0.03 -27.49 -4.54
C THR A 3 -1.07 -27.12 -5.60
N LYS A 4 -2.07 -26.34 -5.17
CA LYS A 4 -3.17 -25.90 -6.03
C LYS A 4 -2.99 -24.45 -6.39
N TYR A 5 -2.99 -24.18 -7.68
CA TYR A 5 -2.93 -22.84 -8.23
C TYR A 5 -4.27 -22.48 -8.88
N ILE A 6 -4.71 -21.24 -8.69
CA ILE A 6 -5.80 -20.63 -9.48
C ILE A 6 -5.16 -19.60 -10.41
N GLU A 7 -5.30 -19.84 -11.70
CA GLU A 7 -4.84 -18.91 -12.73
C GLU A 7 -6.04 -18.12 -13.29
N LEU A 8 -5.89 -16.80 -13.34
CA LEU A 8 -6.90 -15.88 -13.86
C LEU A 8 -6.34 -15.18 -15.09
N HIS A 9 -7.02 -15.41 -16.21
CA HIS A 9 -6.72 -14.81 -17.51
C HIS A 9 -7.87 -13.91 -17.92
N LEU A 10 -7.60 -12.63 -18.13
CA LEU A 10 -8.63 -11.66 -18.52
C LEU A 10 -8.20 -10.89 -19.76
N ILE A 11 -9.15 -10.68 -20.66
CA ILE A 11 -9.04 -9.77 -21.80
C ILE A 11 -10.02 -8.64 -21.55
N GLN A 12 -9.53 -7.39 -21.52
CA GLN A 12 -10.34 -6.24 -21.17
C GLN A 12 -10.01 -5.04 -22.05
N ASN A 13 -11.02 -4.50 -22.72
CA ASN A 13 -10.89 -3.29 -23.52
C ASN A 13 -11.09 -2.03 -22.66
N PHE A 14 -10.27 -1.01 -22.90
CA PHE A 14 -10.44 0.32 -22.32
C PHE A 14 -10.52 1.36 -23.43
N ALA A 15 -11.45 2.31 -23.29
CA ALA A 15 -11.57 3.47 -24.16
C ALA A 15 -10.34 4.40 -24.01
N PRO A 16 -10.17 5.40 -24.92
CA PRO A 16 -9.09 6.38 -24.84
C PRO A 16 -8.92 6.95 -23.42
N SER A 17 -7.80 6.65 -22.78
CA SER A 17 -7.53 7.01 -21.39
C SER A 17 -6.04 6.92 -21.04
N CYS A 18 -5.68 7.47 -19.88
CA CYS A 18 -4.35 7.35 -19.29
C CYS A 18 -4.44 6.60 -17.95
N LEU A 19 -4.57 5.27 -18.01
CA LEU A 19 -4.81 4.43 -16.83
C LEU A 19 -3.62 4.39 -15.86
N ASN A 20 -2.39 4.45 -16.39
CA ASN A 20 -1.17 4.43 -15.60
C ASN A 20 -0.05 5.18 -16.31
N ARG A 21 0.41 6.29 -15.71
CA ARG A 21 1.53 7.09 -16.23
C ARG A 21 2.86 6.89 -15.52
N ASP A 22 3.94 7.30 -16.17
CA ASP A 22 5.29 7.41 -15.63
C ASP A 22 5.57 8.79 -15.00
N ASP A 23 6.84 9.06 -14.67
CA ASP A 23 7.34 10.29 -14.07
C ASP A 23 7.31 11.50 -15.03
N THR A 24 7.19 11.25 -16.33
CA THR A 24 7.04 12.27 -17.38
C THR A 24 5.58 12.57 -17.74
N ASN A 25 4.63 12.00 -17.01
CA ASN A 25 3.19 12.01 -17.30
C ASN A 25 2.78 11.30 -18.60
N THR A 26 3.59 10.37 -19.11
CA THR A 26 3.27 9.56 -20.30
C THR A 26 2.64 8.22 -19.88
N PRO A 27 1.62 7.69 -20.60
CA PRO A 27 1.15 6.31 -20.40
C PRO A 27 2.30 5.32 -20.43
N LYS A 28 2.34 4.40 -19.45
CA LYS A 28 3.37 3.37 -19.39
C LYS A 28 3.21 2.40 -20.54
N ASP A 29 4.34 1.98 -21.10
CA ASP A 29 4.40 0.95 -22.14
C ASP A 29 5.47 -0.10 -21.84
N CYS A 30 5.61 -1.05 -22.76
CA CYS A 30 6.76 -1.93 -22.91
C CYS A 30 6.88 -2.46 -24.36
N GLU A 31 8.02 -3.06 -24.71
CA GLU A 31 8.17 -3.83 -25.94
C GLU A 31 7.80 -5.31 -25.71
N PHE A 32 6.96 -5.87 -26.58
CA PHE A 32 6.65 -7.30 -26.56
C PHE A 32 6.34 -7.80 -27.97
N GLY A 33 7.09 -8.81 -28.41
CA GLY A 33 7.00 -9.34 -29.79
C GLY A 33 7.45 -8.33 -30.84
N GLY A 34 8.47 -7.51 -30.54
CA GLY A 34 9.05 -6.52 -31.48
C GLY A 34 8.20 -5.26 -31.71
N VAL A 35 7.13 -5.05 -30.94
CA VAL A 35 6.27 -3.86 -31.05
C VAL A 35 5.98 -3.27 -29.67
N ARG A 36 5.74 -1.95 -29.64
CA ARG A 36 5.33 -1.22 -28.44
C ARG A 36 3.91 -1.61 -28.03
N ARG A 37 3.72 -1.90 -26.75
CA ARG A 37 2.44 -2.27 -26.12
C ARG A 37 2.12 -1.30 -24.98
N ALA A 38 0.86 -0.90 -24.85
CA ALA A 38 0.42 -0.20 -23.64
C ALA A 38 0.59 -1.13 -22.43
N ARG A 39 0.95 -0.58 -21.27
CA ARG A 39 1.22 -1.36 -20.05
C ARG A 39 0.59 -0.73 -18.82
N ILE A 40 -0.18 -1.53 -18.07
CA ILE A 40 -0.61 -1.17 -16.73
C ILE A 40 0.27 -1.91 -15.72
N SER A 41 0.87 -1.16 -14.80
CA SER A 41 1.81 -1.76 -13.86
C SER A 41 1.14 -2.68 -12.84
N SER A 42 1.80 -3.79 -12.48
CA SER A 42 1.25 -4.74 -11.51
C SER A 42 0.94 -4.08 -10.16
N GLN A 43 1.75 -3.11 -9.72
CA GLN A 43 1.49 -2.33 -8.52
C GLN A 43 0.24 -1.43 -8.62
N CYS A 44 -0.07 -0.90 -9.80
CA CYS A 44 -1.29 -0.13 -10.04
C CYS A 44 -2.51 -1.06 -9.90
N LEU A 45 -2.45 -2.24 -10.53
CA LEU A 45 -3.50 -3.26 -10.45
C LEU A 45 -3.69 -3.76 -9.02
N LYS A 46 -2.61 -4.13 -8.32
CA LYS A 46 -2.67 -4.58 -6.91
C LYS A 46 -3.27 -3.52 -6.00
N ARG A 47 -2.93 -2.24 -6.19
CA ARG A 47 -3.54 -1.14 -5.43
C ARG A 47 -5.03 -1.01 -5.73
N ALA A 48 -5.43 -1.10 -7.00
CA ALA A 48 -6.84 -1.03 -7.38
C ALA A 48 -7.65 -2.19 -6.79
N ILE A 49 -7.11 -3.42 -6.81
CA ILE A 49 -7.70 -4.62 -6.19
C ILE A 49 -7.84 -4.41 -4.69
N ARG A 50 -6.76 -4.03 -3.99
CA ARG A 50 -6.80 -3.81 -2.54
C ARG A 50 -7.81 -2.74 -2.12
N ASN A 51 -7.99 -1.69 -2.92
CA ASN A 51 -9.00 -0.68 -2.62
C ASN A 51 -10.43 -1.25 -2.63
N GLN A 52 -10.69 -2.35 -3.36
CA GLN A 52 -11.97 -3.05 -3.32
C GLN A 52 -12.16 -3.89 -2.06
N PHE A 53 -11.09 -4.28 -1.35
CA PHE A 53 -11.20 -5.14 -0.16
C PHE A 53 -12.11 -4.54 0.92
N LYS A 54 -12.15 -3.22 1.03
CA LYS A 54 -13.06 -2.49 1.94
C LYS A 54 -14.54 -2.77 1.72
N LYS A 55 -14.92 -3.33 0.57
CA LYS A 55 -16.30 -3.72 0.27
C LYS A 55 -16.63 -5.14 0.72
N TYR A 56 -15.62 -5.97 0.94
CA TYR A 56 -15.76 -7.41 1.16
C TYR A 56 -15.27 -7.85 2.54
N PHE A 57 -14.43 -7.05 3.19
CA PHE A 57 -13.80 -7.39 4.47
C PHE A 57 -13.89 -6.22 5.45
N GLU A 58 -13.87 -6.55 6.74
CA GLU A 58 -13.87 -5.55 7.80
C GLU A 58 -12.53 -4.80 7.84
N GLU A 59 -12.53 -3.59 8.41
CA GLU A 59 -11.31 -2.79 8.48
C GLU A 59 -10.19 -3.46 9.30
N LYS A 60 -10.56 -4.27 10.29
CA LYS A 60 -9.62 -5.02 11.14
C LYS A 60 -8.82 -6.08 10.38
N ASP A 61 -9.35 -6.57 9.24
CA ASP A 61 -8.77 -7.65 8.43
C ASP A 61 -7.94 -7.12 7.25
N ILE A 62 -7.79 -5.80 7.15
CA ILE A 62 -7.08 -5.12 6.05
C ILE A 62 -5.91 -4.31 6.62
N GLY A 63 -4.70 -4.64 6.17
CA GLY A 63 -3.50 -3.92 6.54
C GLY A 63 -3.44 -2.50 5.98
N LYS A 64 -2.66 -1.65 6.66
CA LYS A 64 -2.37 -0.27 6.24
C LYS A 64 -0.93 -0.15 5.78
N ARG A 65 -0.75 0.43 4.59
CA ARG A 65 0.56 0.89 4.12
C ARG A 65 0.74 2.36 4.47
N THR A 66 1.65 2.66 5.38
CA THR A 66 1.85 4.03 5.86
C THR A 66 3.29 4.31 6.26
N ARG A 67 3.69 5.58 6.20
CA ARG A 67 4.89 6.09 6.89
C ARG A 67 4.53 6.68 8.26
N GLN A 68 3.26 6.96 8.47
CA GLN A 68 2.71 7.70 9.60
C GLN A 68 1.93 6.77 10.54
N VAL A 69 2.54 5.65 10.93
CA VAL A 69 1.93 4.68 11.87
C VAL A 69 1.55 5.32 13.21
N LYS A 70 2.21 6.43 13.58
CA LYS A 70 1.85 7.26 14.73
C LYS A 70 0.38 7.67 14.73
N TYR A 71 -0.24 7.96 13.58
CA TYR A 71 -1.65 8.33 13.54
C TYR A 71 -2.55 7.14 13.85
N LEU A 72 -2.22 5.94 13.34
CA LEU A 72 -2.96 4.72 13.70
C LEU A 72 -2.88 4.42 15.20
N ILE A 73 -1.70 4.59 15.80
CA ILE A 73 -1.50 4.44 17.24
C ILE A 73 -2.28 5.51 18.01
N LYS A 74 -2.22 6.76 17.55
CA LYS A 74 -2.92 7.90 18.15
C LYS A 74 -4.42 7.67 18.19
N ASP A 75 -5.02 7.35 17.05
CA ASP A 75 -6.47 7.18 16.90
C ASP A 75 -6.96 6.06 17.82
N LYS A 76 -6.26 4.91 17.86
CA LYS A 76 -6.59 3.80 18.77
C LYS A 76 -6.39 4.12 20.25
N LEU A 77 -5.40 4.93 20.62
CA LEU A 77 -5.23 5.39 22.00
C LEU A 77 -6.40 6.29 22.45
N ILE A 78 -6.87 7.17 21.56
CA ILE A 78 -8.04 8.02 21.80
C ILE A 78 -9.30 7.18 21.93
N GLU A 79 -9.50 6.20 21.05
CA GLU A 79 -10.63 5.25 21.13
C GLU A 79 -10.65 4.48 22.46
N LYS A 80 -9.47 4.20 23.04
CA LYS A 80 -9.33 3.56 24.35
C LYS A 80 -9.34 4.55 25.54
N GLY A 81 -9.74 5.80 25.30
CA GLY A 81 -10.00 6.80 26.34
C GLY A 81 -8.77 7.53 26.87
N LYS A 82 -7.63 7.51 26.15
CA LYS A 82 -6.49 8.36 26.49
C LYS A 82 -6.62 9.72 25.80
N GLU A 83 -6.39 10.79 26.56
CA GLU A 83 -6.41 12.17 26.03
C GLU A 83 -5.06 12.86 26.32
N GLU A 84 -4.63 12.87 27.57
CA GLU A 84 -3.37 13.49 27.98
C GLU A 84 -2.15 12.68 27.52
N GLY A 85 -1.12 13.34 26.99
CA GLY A 85 0.16 12.72 26.59
C GLY A 85 0.11 11.88 25.30
N VAL A 86 -1.07 11.70 24.70
CA VAL A 86 -1.27 10.84 23.51
C VAL A 86 -0.44 11.28 22.30
N ASP A 87 -0.32 12.57 22.04
CA ASP A 87 0.47 13.07 20.92
C ASP A 87 1.96 12.71 21.06
N ILE A 88 2.51 12.90 22.25
CA ILE A 88 3.92 12.62 22.54
C ILE A 88 4.19 11.11 22.48
N VAL A 89 3.31 10.31 23.08
CA VAL A 89 3.42 8.84 23.10
C VAL A 89 3.29 8.26 21.68
N SER A 90 2.27 8.66 20.93
CA SER A 90 2.02 8.13 19.58
C SER A 90 3.13 8.49 18.59
N GLU A 91 3.66 9.73 18.65
CA GLU A 91 4.81 10.15 17.85
C GLU A 91 6.04 9.29 18.18
N HIS A 92 6.34 9.15 19.48
CA HIS A 92 7.51 8.43 19.94
C HIS A 92 7.43 6.94 19.61
N CYS A 93 6.36 6.25 20.01
CA CYS A 93 6.13 4.84 19.73
C CYS A 93 6.07 4.56 18.23
N GLY A 94 5.38 5.38 17.45
CA GLY A 94 5.30 5.20 16.00
C GLY A 94 6.66 5.36 15.31
N SER A 95 7.50 6.29 15.77
CA SER A 95 8.87 6.43 15.27
C SER A 95 9.76 5.24 15.66
N ARG A 96 9.70 4.79 16.92
CA ARG A 96 10.45 3.61 17.39
C ARG A 96 10.05 2.35 16.63
N LEU A 97 8.75 2.06 16.51
CA LEU A 97 8.22 0.91 15.79
C LEU A 97 8.75 0.85 14.34
N ARG A 98 8.63 1.97 13.60
CA ARG A 98 9.12 2.05 12.23
C ARG A 98 10.63 1.84 12.14
N ASN A 99 11.41 2.48 13.02
CA ASN A 99 12.87 2.31 13.02
C ASN A 99 13.28 0.85 13.33
N LEU A 100 12.54 0.17 14.21
CA LEU A 100 12.78 -1.24 14.55
C LEU A 100 12.48 -2.18 13.38
N LEU A 101 11.43 -1.92 12.60
CA LEU A 101 10.94 -2.82 11.55
C LEU A 101 11.58 -2.55 10.17
N VAL A 102 11.78 -1.28 9.79
CA VAL A 102 12.21 -0.89 8.43
C VAL A 102 13.40 0.06 8.38
N GLY A 103 13.98 0.43 9.53
CA GLY A 103 15.29 1.09 9.59
C GLY A 103 15.33 2.53 9.09
N GLY A 104 14.20 3.22 8.94
CA GLY A 104 14.20 4.64 8.57
C GLY A 104 12.84 5.32 8.45
N GLU A 105 12.86 6.66 8.48
CA GLU A 105 11.66 7.51 8.45
C GLU A 105 10.98 7.66 7.08
N LYS A 106 11.72 7.33 6.01
CA LYS A 106 11.22 7.44 4.63
C LYS A 106 10.56 6.16 4.12
N THR A 107 10.72 5.05 4.82
CA THR A 107 10.23 3.74 4.39
C THR A 107 8.77 3.53 4.83
N VAL A 108 7.96 3.02 3.90
CA VAL A 108 6.56 2.63 4.17
C VAL A 108 6.56 1.29 4.89
N ILE A 109 5.82 1.19 5.99
CA ILE A 109 5.50 -0.10 6.62
C ILE A 109 4.15 -0.60 6.12
N HIS A 110 3.97 -1.91 6.07
CA HIS A 110 2.67 -2.55 5.84
C HIS A 110 2.30 -3.34 7.10
N ILE A 111 1.42 -2.76 7.92
CA ILE A 111 1.06 -3.27 9.23
C ILE A 111 -0.43 -3.58 9.31
N GLY A 112 -0.77 -4.64 10.04
CA GLY A 112 -2.12 -5.01 10.39
C GLY A 112 -2.79 -4.05 11.35
N ILE A 113 -4.11 -3.95 11.26
CA ILE A 113 -4.89 -3.17 12.25
C ILE A 113 -4.92 -3.91 13.59
N ASP A 114 -5.08 -5.23 13.56
CA ASP A 114 -4.96 -6.15 14.70
C ASP A 114 -3.59 -6.09 15.38
N GLU A 115 -2.50 -6.04 14.60
CA GLU A 115 -1.14 -5.87 15.12
C GLU A 115 -1.00 -4.52 15.82
N THR A 116 -1.60 -3.47 15.23
CA THR A 116 -1.60 -2.14 15.83
C THR A 116 -2.41 -2.13 17.13
N ASP A 117 -3.53 -2.86 17.21
CA ASP A 117 -4.30 -3.03 18.45
C ASP A 117 -3.48 -3.67 19.57
N LYS A 118 -2.79 -4.78 19.27
CA LYS A 118 -1.89 -5.44 20.22
C LYS A 118 -0.77 -4.50 20.67
N ILE A 119 -0.17 -3.74 19.76
CA ILE A 119 0.86 -2.74 20.10
C ILE A 119 0.30 -1.66 21.04
N VAL A 120 -0.92 -1.19 20.77
CA VAL A 120 -1.59 -0.19 21.62
C VAL A 120 -1.87 -0.77 23.01
N ASP A 121 -2.25 -2.05 23.12
CA ASP A 121 -2.42 -2.71 24.42
C ASP A 121 -1.12 -2.77 25.21
N VAL A 122 0.00 -3.08 24.57
CA VAL A 122 1.33 -3.02 25.21
C VAL A 122 1.65 -1.60 25.67
N ILE A 123 1.33 -0.57 24.87
CA ILE A 123 1.52 0.84 25.25
C ILE A 123 0.68 1.19 26.47
N LEU A 124 -0.59 0.80 26.50
CA LEU A 124 -1.52 1.10 27.59
C LEU A 124 -1.12 0.41 28.90
N ASN A 125 -0.72 -0.86 28.83
CA ASN A 125 -0.25 -1.63 29.99
C ASN A 125 1.02 -1.05 30.61
N ASN A 126 1.80 -0.28 29.85
CA ASN A 126 3.05 0.34 30.28
C ASN A 126 3.01 1.87 30.20
N TRP A 127 1.82 2.47 30.27
CA TRP A 127 1.57 3.87 29.93
C TRP A 127 2.53 4.85 30.61
N ASP A 128 2.65 4.79 31.94
CA ASP A 128 3.46 5.73 32.71
C ASP A 128 4.96 5.64 32.39
N GLU A 129 5.43 4.43 32.08
CA GLU A 129 6.82 4.21 31.68
C GLU A 129 7.07 4.73 30.26
N VAL A 130 6.16 4.42 29.33
CA VAL A 130 6.23 4.89 27.94
C VAL A 130 6.18 6.41 27.87
N LEU A 131 5.27 7.05 28.62
CA LEU A 131 5.13 8.50 28.68
C LEU A 131 6.43 9.17 29.15
N LYS A 132 7.02 8.69 30.25
CA LYS A 132 8.31 9.20 30.78
C LYS A 132 9.45 9.11 29.76
N HIS A 133 9.50 8.04 28.97
CA HIS A 133 10.51 7.87 27.93
C HIS A 133 10.23 8.77 26.73
N ALA A 134 8.96 8.90 26.33
CA ALA A 134 8.54 9.72 25.22
C ALA A 134 8.80 11.22 25.46
N GLU A 135 8.48 11.74 26.66
CA GLU A 135 8.78 13.13 27.07
C GLU A 135 10.29 13.43 27.02
N LYS A 136 11.11 12.49 27.50
CA LYS A 136 12.57 12.62 27.52
C LYS A 136 13.23 12.24 26.20
N LYS A 137 12.46 11.84 25.19
CA LYS A 137 12.92 11.28 23.90
C LYS A 137 13.98 10.19 24.07
N LYS A 138 13.87 9.39 25.14
CA LYS A 138 14.78 8.27 25.42
C LYS A 138 14.32 7.03 24.67
N LYS A 139 15.23 6.06 24.48
CA LYS A 139 14.89 4.74 23.96
C LYS A 139 13.81 4.10 24.86
N LEU A 140 12.81 3.45 24.27
CA LEU A 140 11.85 2.66 25.05
C LEU A 140 12.59 1.50 25.75
N PRO A 141 12.07 1.02 26.88
CA PRO A 141 12.57 -0.18 27.53
C PRO A 141 12.70 -1.35 26.53
N ASP A 142 13.82 -2.08 26.58
CA ASP A 142 14.10 -3.16 25.64
C ASP A 142 13.01 -4.24 25.64
N LYS A 143 12.33 -4.44 26.77
CA LYS A 143 11.19 -5.36 26.89
C LYS A 143 10.03 -4.94 25.98
N ILE A 144 9.66 -3.65 26.00
CA ILE A 144 8.57 -3.10 25.19
C ILE A 144 8.94 -3.13 23.70
N GLU A 145 10.18 -2.76 23.35
CA GLU A 145 10.63 -2.80 21.95
C GLU A 145 10.65 -4.24 21.39
N LYS A 146 11.05 -5.22 22.20
CA LYS A 146 11.00 -6.64 21.82
C LYS A 146 9.56 -7.12 21.64
N GLU A 147 8.64 -6.67 22.48
CA GLU A 147 7.23 -7.05 22.39
C GLU A 147 6.57 -6.48 21.12
N PHE A 148 6.85 -5.22 20.78
CA PHE A 148 6.43 -4.63 19.49
C PHE A 148 6.92 -5.44 18.30
N VAL A 149 8.21 -5.83 18.31
CA VAL A 149 8.78 -6.64 17.23
C VAL A 149 8.15 -8.03 17.21
N SER A 150 7.96 -8.67 18.36
CA SER A 150 7.34 -9.99 18.47
C SER A 150 5.94 -10.02 17.90
N ILE A 151 5.13 -9.00 18.18
CA ILE A 151 3.78 -8.86 17.62
C ILE A 151 3.81 -8.83 16.09
N CYS A 152 4.79 -8.14 15.49
CA CYS A 152 4.95 -8.08 14.03
C CYS A 152 5.70 -9.29 13.44
N GLU A 153 6.35 -10.12 14.26
CA GLU A 153 6.94 -11.39 13.82
C GLU A 153 5.90 -12.52 13.78
N GLU A 154 4.75 -12.35 14.44
CA GLU A 154 3.59 -13.22 14.24
C GLU A 154 3.06 -13.07 12.79
N HIS A 155 2.56 -14.18 12.23
CA HIS A 155 1.95 -14.15 10.90
C HIS A 155 0.73 -13.24 10.90
N SER A 156 0.70 -12.29 9.96
CA SER A 156 -0.44 -11.40 9.84
C SER A 156 -1.54 -12.07 9.03
N LYS A 157 -2.73 -12.15 9.63
CA LYS A 157 -3.94 -12.68 8.98
C LYS A 157 -4.65 -11.65 8.09
N ASN A 158 -4.12 -10.42 8.01
CA ASN A 158 -4.71 -9.40 7.16
C ASN A 158 -4.63 -9.81 5.70
N ILE A 159 -5.75 -9.72 5.01
CA ILE A 159 -5.97 -10.34 3.71
C ILE A 159 -5.04 -9.77 2.64
N ASP A 160 -4.74 -8.47 2.70
CA ASP A 160 -3.83 -7.84 1.75
C ASP A 160 -2.35 -8.15 2.01
N ILE A 161 -1.97 -8.45 3.26
CA ILE A 161 -0.63 -8.95 3.60
C ILE A 161 -0.53 -10.42 3.19
N ALA A 162 -1.55 -11.23 3.50
CA ALA A 162 -1.59 -12.63 3.10
C ALA A 162 -1.53 -12.80 1.57
N LEU A 163 -2.21 -11.95 0.81
CA LEU A 163 -2.20 -12.01 -0.66
C LEU A 163 -0.94 -11.41 -1.28
N PHE A 164 -0.52 -10.22 -0.85
CA PHE A 164 0.53 -9.46 -1.54
C PHE A 164 1.87 -9.43 -0.82
N GLY A 165 1.97 -10.09 0.32
CA GLY A 165 3.15 -10.14 1.17
C GLY A 165 3.49 -8.80 1.84
N ARG A 166 4.48 -8.86 2.72
CA ARG A 166 5.11 -7.68 3.32
C ARG A 166 6.62 -7.88 3.45
N MET A 167 7.33 -6.76 3.39
CA MET A 167 8.78 -6.70 3.59
C MET A 167 9.12 -5.69 4.69
N MET A 168 9.77 -6.17 5.75
CA MET A 168 10.28 -5.44 6.90
C MET A 168 11.82 -5.53 6.90
N ALA A 169 12.46 -4.56 6.24
CA ALA A 169 13.90 -4.63 5.91
C ALA A 169 14.83 -4.85 7.11
N SER A 170 14.47 -4.37 8.30
CA SER A 170 15.29 -4.53 9.52
C SER A 170 14.92 -5.77 10.33
N LYS A 171 13.79 -6.43 10.01
CA LYS A 171 13.30 -7.63 10.69
C LYS A 171 12.83 -8.66 9.66
N PRO A 172 13.74 -9.46 9.09
CA PRO A 172 13.38 -10.48 8.11
C PRO A 172 12.37 -11.51 8.60
N LYS A 173 12.32 -11.78 9.92
CA LYS A 173 11.32 -12.66 10.53
C LYS A 173 9.89 -12.12 10.47
N ALA A 174 9.73 -10.81 10.34
CA ALA A 174 8.44 -10.16 10.15
C ALA A 174 8.04 -10.07 8.66
N ASN A 175 8.85 -10.59 7.74
CA ASN A 175 8.45 -10.71 6.35
C ASN A 175 7.39 -11.79 6.20
N GLN A 176 6.48 -11.58 5.25
CA GLN A 176 5.49 -12.58 4.86
C GLN A 176 5.48 -12.67 3.35
N ASP A 177 5.65 -13.89 2.84
CA ASP A 177 5.67 -14.15 1.41
C ASP A 177 4.26 -14.02 0.83
N ALA A 178 4.17 -13.51 -0.40
CA ALA A 178 2.91 -13.30 -1.07
C ALA A 178 2.34 -14.62 -1.62
N SER A 179 1.05 -14.88 -1.42
CA SER A 179 0.36 -15.99 -2.07
C SER A 179 -0.15 -15.66 -3.48
N CYS A 180 -0.14 -14.39 -3.88
CA CYS A 180 -0.64 -13.95 -5.19
C CYS A 180 0.44 -13.29 -6.06
N GLN A 181 0.55 -13.77 -7.29
CA GLN A 181 1.32 -13.14 -8.36
C GLN A 181 0.39 -12.34 -9.27
N VAL A 182 0.72 -11.07 -9.50
CA VAL A 182 -0.03 -10.20 -10.43
C VAL A 182 0.95 -9.70 -11.47
N ALA A 183 0.73 -10.07 -12.73
CA ALA A 183 1.54 -9.62 -13.84
C ALA A 183 1.22 -8.16 -14.21
N HIS A 184 2.15 -7.54 -14.94
CA HIS A 184 1.82 -6.32 -15.68
C HIS A 184 0.76 -6.66 -16.74
N ALA A 185 -0.26 -5.82 -16.88
CA ALA A 185 -1.16 -5.96 -18.01
C ALA A 185 -0.51 -5.33 -19.24
N ILE A 186 -0.57 -5.99 -20.39
CA ILE A 186 -0.03 -5.47 -21.65
C ILE A 186 -1.08 -5.56 -22.75
N SER A 187 -1.03 -4.65 -23.73
CA SER A 187 -1.98 -4.67 -24.84
C SER A 187 -1.79 -5.89 -25.76
N THR A 188 -2.89 -6.46 -26.25
CA THR A 188 -2.89 -7.61 -27.17
C THR A 188 -2.56 -7.25 -28.61
N HIS A 189 -2.54 -5.95 -28.94
CA HIS A 189 -2.04 -5.39 -30.19
C HIS A 189 -0.97 -4.31 -29.94
N ALA A 190 -0.25 -3.92 -31.00
CA ALA A 190 0.64 -2.75 -30.97
C ALA A 190 -0.16 -1.48 -30.65
N VAL A 191 0.47 -0.53 -29.96
CA VAL A 191 -0.16 0.76 -29.59
C VAL A 191 0.69 1.91 -30.07
N SER A 192 0.01 2.91 -30.62
CA SER A 192 0.57 4.24 -30.89
C SER A 192 0.10 5.17 -29.78
N LEU A 193 1.04 5.92 -29.19
CA LEU A 193 0.71 6.94 -28.21
C LEU A 193 0.09 8.14 -28.90
N GLU A 194 -1.06 8.60 -28.40
CA GLU A 194 -1.73 9.81 -28.87
C GLU A 194 -1.54 10.94 -27.87
N TRP A 195 -1.59 12.18 -28.36
CA TRP A 195 -1.36 13.37 -27.57
C TRP A 195 -2.59 14.27 -27.66
N ASP A 196 -3.13 14.64 -26.50
CA ASP A 196 -4.22 15.60 -26.38
C ASP A 196 -3.66 16.98 -26.02
N PHE A 197 -3.96 17.98 -26.85
CA PHE A 197 -3.62 19.38 -26.58
C PHE A 197 -4.82 20.05 -25.92
N TYR A 198 -4.61 20.59 -24.72
CA TYR A 198 -5.66 21.25 -23.96
C TYR A 198 -5.23 22.64 -23.51
N THR A 199 -6.21 23.51 -23.31
CA THR A 199 -6.04 24.85 -22.75
C THR A 199 -6.93 25.03 -21.54
N ALA A 200 -6.50 25.86 -20.60
CA ALA A 200 -7.34 26.39 -19.54
C ALA A 200 -7.58 27.88 -19.83
N VAL A 201 -8.84 28.23 -20.08
CA VAL A 201 -9.26 29.60 -20.39
C VAL A 201 -9.36 30.38 -19.08
N ASP A 202 -8.81 31.59 -19.07
CA ASP A 202 -9.03 32.56 -17.99
C ASP A 202 -10.26 33.40 -18.33
N GLU A 203 -11.34 33.25 -17.56
CA GLU A 203 -12.61 33.92 -17.83
C GLU A 203 -12.57 35.43 -17.53
N LEU A 204 -11.55 35.93 -16.81
CA LEU A 204 -11.42 37.35 -16.44
C LEU A 204 -10.34 38.11 -17.25
N SER A 205 -9.71 37.46 -18.24
CA SER A 205 -8.72 38.11 -19.11
C SER A 205 -9.36 39.25 -19.92
N ARG A 206 -8.67 40.39 -20.03
CA ARG A 206 -9.14 41.54 -20.83
C ARG A 206 -9.03 41.24 -22.32
N GLU A 207 -9.88 41.85 -23.14
CA GLU A 207 -10.02 41.56 -24.60
C GLU A 207 -8.71 41.65 -25.43
N GLU A 208 -7.67 42.31 -24.92
CA GLU A 208 -6.34 42.40 -25.57
C GLU A 208 -5.39 41.24 -25.21
N GLU A 209 -5.72 40.39 -24.23
CA GLU A 209 -4.96 39.21 -23.85
C GLU A 209 -5.61 37.96 -24.46
N THR A 210 -4.96 37.36 -25.46
CA THR A 210 -5.47 36.14 -26.12
C THR A 210 -5.36 34.92 -25.20
N GLY A 211 -6.33 34.75 -24.30
CA GLY A 211 -7.24 33.60 -24.25
C GLY A 211 -6.73 32.19 -23.92
N ALA A 212 -5.56 32.01 -23.32
CA ALA A 212 -5.22 30.75 -22.62
C ALA A 212 -4.34 31.05 -21.39
N GLY A 213 -4.91 30.96 -20.18
CA GLY A 213 -4.16 31.10 -18.94
C GLY A 213 -3.13 29.98 -18.73
N MET A 214 -3.39 28.80 -19.31
CA MET A 214 -2.44 27.68 -19.37
C MET A 214 -2.67 26.84 -20.63
N MET A 215 -1.60 26.29 -21.21
CA MET A 215 -1.66 25.27 -22.25
C MET A 215 -0.89 24.03 -21.80
N GLY A 216 -1.34 22.85 -22.22
CA GLY A 216 -0.70 21.58 -21.87
C GLY A 216 -0.91 20.50 -22.93
N VAL A 217 -0.09 19.46 -22.85
CA VAL A 217 -0.22 18.26 -23.66
C VAL A 217 -0.20 17.06 -22.73
N ILE A 218 -1.12 16.11 -22.93
CA ILE A 218 -1.16 14.86 -22.17
C ILE A 218 -1.23 13.66 -23.11
N GLY A 219 -0.47 12.62 -22.78
CA GLY A 219 -0.47 11.37 -23.53
C GLY A 219 -1.62 10.46 -23.11
N TYR A 220 -2.25 9.80 -24.07
CA TYR A 220 -3.26 8.77 -23.83
C TYR A 220 -3.15 7.64 -24.86
N ASP A 221 -3.75 6.50 -24.53
CA ASP A 221 -3.92 5.39 -25.46
C ASP A 221 -5.30 4.74 -25.30
N SER A 222 -5.63 3.87 -26.25
CA SER A 222 -6.80 2.99 -26.20
C SER A 222 -6.34 1.60 -26.58
N ALA A 223 -6.61 0.62 -25.73
CA ALA A 223 -6.11 -0.73 -25.96
C ALA A 223 -6.96 -1.81 -25.29
N CYS A 224 -6.92 -2.99 -25.93
CA CYS A 224 -7.35 -4.23 -25.35
C CYS A 224 -6.19 -4.87 -24.57
N PHE A 225 -6.32 -5.01 -23.25
CA PHE A 225 -5.28 -5.53 -22.38
C PHE A 225 -5.49 -7.01 -22.06
N TYR A 226 -4.40 -7.76 -22.08
CA TYR A 226 -4.30 -9.06 -21.42
C TYR A 226 -3.81 -8.85 -19.98
N ARG A 227 -4.52 -9.46 -19.03
CA ARG A 227 -4.22 -9.43 -17.61
C ARG A 227 -4.08 -10.86 -17.11
N TYR A 228 -3.05 -11.09 -16.30
CA TYR A 228 -2.79 -12.37 -15.68
C TYR A 228 -2.53 -12.21 -14.19
N SER A 229 -3.12 -13.10 -13.39
CA SER A 229 -2.75 -13.29 -12.00
C SER A 229 -2.86 -14.76 -11.62
N LEU A 230 -2.00 -15.18 -10.69
CA LEU A 230 -1.98 -16.51 -10.13
C LEU A 230 -2.16 -16.41 -8.62
N LEU A 231 -2.95 -17.30 -8.04
CA LEU A 231 -3.12 -17.47 -6.61
C LEU A 231 -2.63 -18.87 -6.21
N ASP A 232 -1.66 -18.92 -5.31
CA ASP A 232 -1.24 -20.13 -4.62
C ASP A 232 -2.16 -20.35 -3.42
N ILE A 233 -2.99 -21.39 -3.49
CA ILE A 233 -3.97 -21.69 -2.45
C ILE A 233 -3.28 -22.19 -1.19
N GLU A 234 -2.20 -22.97 -1.31
CA GLU A 234 -1.50 -23.52 -0.14
C GLU A 234 -0.78 -22.38 0.60
N GLN A 235 -0.07 -21.51 -0.13
CA GLN A 235 0.58 -20.35 0.48
C GLN A 235 -0.44 -19.38 1.10
N LEU A 236 -1.61 -19.19 0.49
CA LEU A 236 -2.66 -18.35 1.07
C LEU A 236 -3.19 -18.97 2.37
N PHE A 237 -3.40 -20.28 2.39
CA PHE A 237 -3.86 -21.01 3.56
C PHE A 237 -2.85 -20.91 4.72
N ASP A 238 -1.56 -21.11 4.43
CA ASP A 238 -0.48 -20.95 5.40
C ASP A 238 -0.40 -19.50 5.91
N ASN A 239 -0.58 -18.52 5.02
CA ASN A 239 -0.58 -17.10 5.38
C ASN A 239 -1.76 -16.69 6.29
N LEU A 240 -2.84 -17.47 6.33
CA LEU A 240 -4.01 -17.26 7.17
C LEU A 240 -4.01 -18.16 8.42
N ASP A 241 -2.87 -18.78 8.77
CA ASP A 241 -2.73 -19.76 9.86
C ASP A 241 -3.70 -20.94 9.75
N GLY A 242 -3.98 -21.38 8.52
CA GLY A 242 -4.86 -22.50 8.26
C GLY A 242 -6.35 -22.22 8.43
N ASP A 243 -6.75 -20.95 8.37
CA ASP A 243 -8.16 -20.57 8.31
C ASP A 243 -8.82 -21.04 6.98
N LYS A 244 -9.96 -21.72 7.10
CA LYS A 244 -10.72 -22.29 5.97
C LYS A 244 -12.05 -21.58 5.72
N GLU A 245 -12.49 -20.73 6.65
CA GLU A 245 -13.71 -19.94 6.52
C GLU A 245 -13.47 -18.68 5.67
#